data_AF-A0A0C9VSU3-F1
#
_entry.id   AF-A0A0C9VSU3-F1
#
_cell.length_a   1.000
_cell.length_b   1.000
_cell.length_c   1.000
_cell.angle_alpha   90.00
_cell.angle_beta   90.00
_cell.angle_gamma   90.00
#
_symmetry.space_group_name_H-M   'P 1'
#
loop_
_entity.id
_entity.type
_entity.pdbx_description
1 polymer ?
#
loop_
_entity_poly.entity_id
_entity_poly.type
_entity_poly.pdbx_seq_one_letter_code
_entity_poly.pdbx_strand_id
1 'polypeptide(L)'
;MYALATTNKILDVYGQNGTSGYDISCSFSKTVAASSIATKAKFQGHNFAVNSFHGHLLYHPVYRLRLGIEDLETCERVFSASNAVASVICHASYFHWLQFIDLHFDQWNQDKYLELSRFLYNNYKQVLHYINDYTPMVEELKTQLQIQDTDFERWNVEELEYLNSLSVESEDKVQNAVYVEALESLAHAE
;
A
#
# COMPACT_ATOMS: atom_id res chain seq x y z
N MET A 1 13.98 -7.20 -14.78
CA MET A 1 12.62 -7.63 -14.38
C MET A 1 12.66 -8.24 -12.97
N TYR A 2 12.90 -7.39 -11.95
CA TYR A 2 13.10 -7.85 -10.56
C TYR A 2 11.76 -8.13 -9.86
N ALA A 3 10.79 -7.23 -9.99
CA ALA A 3 9.50 -7.33 -9.28
C ALA A 3 8.70 -8.60 -9.60
N LEU A 4 8.68 -9.07 -10.86
CA LEU A 4 8.00 -10.33 -11.23
C LEU A 4 8.70 -11.55 -10.66
N ALA A 5 10.04 -11.57 -10.63
CA ALA A 5 10.79 -12.65 -10.01
C ALA A 5 10.56 -12.67 -8.48
N THR A 6 10.57 -11.50 -7.84
CA THR A 6 10.25 -11.34 -6.41
C THR A 6 8.82 -11.81 -6.12
N THR A 7 7.84 -11.39 -6.93
CA THR A 7 6.44 -11.85 -6.79
C THR A 7 6.34 -13.36 -6.95
N ASN A 8 7.01 -13.94 -7.95
CA ASN A 8 7.01 -15.39 -8.13
C ASN A 8 7.55 -16.13 -6.89
N LYS A 9 8.63 -15.59 -6.30
CA LYS A 9 9.22 -16.15 -5.08
C LYS A 9 8.30 -16.00 -3.87
N ILE A 10 7.61 -14.87 -3.73
CA ILE A 10 6.59 -14.66 -2.69
C ILE A 10 5.49 -15.71 -2.82
N LEU A 11 5.00 -15.96 -4.05
CA LEU A 11 4.01 -17.00 -4.33
C LEU A 11 4.52 -18.41 -4.01
N ASP A 12 5.82 -18.68 -4.16
CA ASP A 12 6.41 -19.98 -3.78
C ASP A 12 6.53 -20.16 -2.26
N VAL A 13 6.86 -19.08 -1.53
CA VAL A 13 7.19 -19.13 -0.10
C VAL A 13 5.93 -19.03 0.77
N TYR A 14 5.04 -18.09 0.48
CA TYR A 14 3.91 -17.75 1.33
C TYR A 14 2.59 -18.37 0.84
N GLY A 15 2.50 -18.75 -0.44
CA GLY A 15 1.37 -19.49 -0.98
C GLY A 15 0.09 -18.66 -1.12
N GLN A 16 -1.04 -19.27 -0.78
CA GLN A 16 -2.36 -18.74 -1.11
C GLN A 16 -2.74 -17.48 -0.31
N ASN A 17 -3.52 -16.62 -0.96
CA ASN A 17 -4.14 -15.42 -0.43
C ASN A 17 -3.15 -14.36 0.09
N GLY A 18 -1.93 -14.34 -0.45
CA GLY A 18 -0.97 -13.26 -0.20
C GLY A 18 -1.46 -11.92 -0.76
N THR A 19 -0.96 -10.82 -0.17
CA THR A 19 -1.15 -9.47 -0.69
C THR A 19 0.21 -8.77 -0.74
N SER A 20 0.52 -8.10 -1.84
CA SER A 20 1.73 -7.28 -1.96
C SER A 20 1.39 -5.80 -2.05
N GLY A 21 2.06 -4.99 -1.23
CA GLY A 21 2.06 -3.53 -1.33
C GLY A 21 3.04 -3.05 -2.39
N TYR A 22 2.56 -2.22 -3.32
CA TYR A 22 3.39 -1.44 -4.24
C TYR A 22 2.66 -0.14 -4.57
N ASP A 23 3.38 0.96 -4.68
CA ASP A 23 2.85 2.24 -5.18
C ASP A 23 2.25 2.12 -6.59
N ILE A 24 2.82 1.21 -7.38
CA ILE A 24 2.40 0.90 -8.74
C ILE A 24 1.50 -0.34 -8.81
N SER A 25 0.92 -0.79 -7.70
CA SER A 25 0.11 -2.03 -7.65
C SER A 25 -0.96 -2.13 -8.74
N CYS A 26 -1.58 -1.02 -9.13
CA CYS A 26 -2.59 -1.00 -10.20
C CYS A 26 -2.03 -1.37 -11.58
N SER A 27 -0.88 -0.82 -11.96
CA SER A 27 -0.25 -1.15 -13.25
C SER A 27 0.49 -2.48 -13.16
N PHE A 28 1.13 -2.77 -12.02
CA PHE A 28 1.87 -3.99 -11.79
C PHE A 28 0.99 -5.23 -11.75
N SER A 29 -0.24 -5.14 -11.23
CA SER A 29 -1.21 -6.25 -11.28
C SER A 29 -1.51 -6.66 -12.73
N LYS A 30 -1.65 -5.69 -13.64
CA LYS A 30 -1.82 -5.93 -15.08
C LYS A 30 -0.57 -6.58 -15.67
N THR A 31 0.62 -6.13 -15.28
CA THR A 31 1.89 -6.75 -15.68
C THR A 31 1.98 -8.21 -15.23
N VAL A 32 1.59 -8.52 -13.98
CA VAL A 32 1.55 -9.89 -13.45
C VAL A 32 0.55 -10.74 -14.24
N ALA A 33 -0.64 -10.21 -14.52
CA ALA A 33 -1.67 -10.90 -15.31
C ALA A 33 -1.25 -11.19 -16.76
N ALA A 34 -0.35 -10.38 -17.33
CA ALA A 34 0.20 -10.57 -18.67
C ALA A 34 1.51 -11.40 -18.69
N SER A 35 1.97 -11.88 -17.54
CA SER A 35 3.27 -12.57 -17.41
C SER A 35 3.14 -14.09 -17.31
N SER A 36 4.28 -14.78 -17.34
CA SER A 36 4.35 -16.24 -17.14
C SER A 36 3.85 -16.72 -15.77
N ILE A 37 3.73 -15.83 -14.79
CA ILE A 37 3.26 -16.17 -13.44
C ILE A 37 1.76 -15.90 -13.23
N ALA A 38 1.04 -15.44 -14.25
CA ALA A 38 -0.37 -15.06 -14.17
C ALA A 38 -1.25 -16.19 -13.61
N THR A 39 -1.12 -17.40 -14.17
CA THR A 39 -1.90 -18.57 -13.73
C THR A 39 -1.63 -18.91 -12.27
N LYS A 40 -0.37 -18.83 -11.83
CA LYS A 40 0.04 -19.11 -10.46
C LYS A 40 -0.51 -18.06 -9.50
N ALA A 41 -0.35 -16.78 -9.82
CA ALA A 41 -0.87 -15.67 -9.02
C ALA A 41 -2.40 -15.74 -8.88
N LYS A 42 -3.10 -16.04 -9.98
CA LYS A 42 -4.56 -16.20 -9.99
C LYS A 42 -5.01 -17.41 -9.18
N PHE A 43 -4.36 -18.57 -9.37
CA PHE A 43 -4.68 -19.80 -8.63
C PHE A 43 -4.47 -19.62 -7.13
N GLN A 44 -3.42 -18.90 -6.74
CA GLN A 44 -3.15 -18.60 -5.35
C GLN A 44 -4.00 -17.46 -4.80
N GLY A 45 -4.80 -16.76 -5.62
CA GLY A 45 -5.59 -15.61 -5.16
C GLY A 45 -4.74 -14.46 -4.62
N HIS A 46 -3.56 -14.24 -5.23
CA HIS A 46 -2.64 -13.17 -4.80
C HIS A 46 -3.19 -11.80 -5.17
N ASN A 47 -3.19 -10.88 -4.22
CA ASN A 47 -3.72 -9.54 -4.37
C ASN A 47 -2.62 -8.48 -4.34
N PHE A 48 -2.97 -7.29 -4.84
CA PHE A 48 -2.12 -6.12 -4.80
C PHE A 48 -2.85 -4.99 -4.07
N ALA A 49 -2.09 -4.21 -3.31
CA ALA A 49 -2.56 -3.04 -2.58
C ALA A 49 -1.60 -1.87 -2.78
N VAL A 50 -2.13 -0.65 -2.73
CA VAL A 50 -1.32 0.57 -2.66
C VAL A 50 -1.36 1.09 -1.23
N ASN A 51 -0.36 1.86 -0.83
CA ASN A 51 -0.42 2.66 0.38
C ASN A 51 -1.55 3.72 0.26
N SER A 52 -2.08 4.17 1.40
CA SER A 52 -3.24 5.06 1.53
C SER A 52 -3.12 6.41 0.82
N PHE A 53 -1.91 6.83 0.46
CA PHE A 53 -1.68 8.09 -0.26
C PHE A 53 -1.82 7.99 -1.80
N HIS A 54 -2.13 6.82 -2.34
CA HIS A 54 -2.30 6.63 -3.79
C HIS A 54 -3.78 6.63 -4.22
N GLY A 55 -4.14 7.50 -5.16
CA GLY A 55 -5.50 7.78 -5.63
C GLY A 55 -6.24 6.66 -6.39
N HIS A 56 -5.74 5.42 -6.39
CA HIS A 56 -6.46 4.28 -6.97
C HIS A 56 -7.22 3.53 -5.89
N LEU A 57 -8.46 3.97 -5.67
CA LEU A 57 -9.36 3.51 -4.61
C LEU A 57 -9.53 2.00 -4.58
N LEU A 58 -9.63 1.33 -5.74
CA LEU A 58 -9.78 -0.12 -5.78
C LEU A 58 -8.62 -0.87 -5.09
N TYR A 59 -7.42 -0.28 -5.00
CA TYR A 59 -6.24 -0.90 -4.39
C TYR A 59 -5.96 -0.41 -2.97
N HIS A 60 -6.81 0.49 -2.45
CA HIS A 60 -6.62 1.10 -1.14
C HIS A 60 -6.80 0.05 -0.02
N PRO A 61 -6.02 0.13 1.09
CA PRO A 61 -6.05 -0.88 2.14
C PRO A 61 -7.42 -1.09 2.79
N VAL A 62 -8.23 -0.02 2.89
CA VAL A 62 -9.60 -0.08 3.45
C VAL A 62 -10.50 -1.05 2.69
N TYR A 63 -10.37 -1.14 1.36
CA TYR A 63 -11.14 -2.07 0.54
C TYR A 63 -10.41 -3.42 0.33
N ARG A 64 -9.41 -3.72 1.16
CA ARG A 64 -8.61 -4.94 1.12
C ARG A 64 -8.65 -5.63 2.49
N LEU A 65 -9.49 -6.65 2.59
CA LEU A 65 -9.74 -7.40 3.83
C LEU A 65 -8.49 -7.99 4.52
N ARG A 66 -7.39 -8.21 3.80
CA ARG A 66 -6.30 -9.12 4.21
C ARG A 66 -5.01 -8.43 4.66
N LEU A 67 -5.02 -7.12 4.88
CA LEU A 67 -3.82 -6.35 5.26
C LEU A 67 -3.64 -6.21 6.77
N GLY A 68 -4.72 -6.36 7.56
CA GLY A 68 -4.65 -6.16 9.00
C GLY A 68 -4.26 -4.73 9.35
N ILE A 69 -3.22 -4.57 10.17
CA ILE A 69 -2.67 -3.28 10.60
C ILE A 69 -1.41 -2.87 9.84
N GLU A 70 -1.13 -3.53 8.71
CA GLU A 70 0.05 -3.23 7.89
C GLU A 70 -0.07 -1.86 7.21
N ASP A 71 1.00 -1.06 7.26
CA ASP A 71 1.05 0.28 6.65
C ASP A 71 1.55 0.28 5.20
N LEU A 72 2.12 -0.83 4.74
CA LEU A 72 2.68 -1.02 3.40
C LEU A 72 3.88 -0.11 3.05
N GLU A 73 4.52 0.50 4.03
CA GLU A 73 5.63 1.47 3.87
C GLU A 73 7.03 0.82 3.87
N THR A 74 7.09 -0.51 3.89
CA THR A 74 8.36 -1.23 4.07
C THR A 74 9.32 -0.98 2.90
N CYS A 75 8.83 -0.89 1.67
CA CYS A 75 9.69 -0.64 0.51
C CYS A 75 10.35 0.74 0.57
N GLU A 76 9.59 1.76 0.94
CA GLU A 76 10.00 3.15 1.09
C GLU A 76 11.07 3.26 2.16
N ARG A 77 10.89 2.57 3.30
CA ARG A 77 11.89 2.47 4.37
C ARG A 77 13.18 1.81 3.90
N VAL A 78 13.09 0.73 3.13
CA VAL A 78 14.26 0.02 2.56
C VAL A 78 15.02 0.94 1.60
N PHE A 79 14.33 1.58 0.66
CA PHE A 79 14.97 2.46 -0.32
C PHE A 79 15.55 3.71 0.35
N SER A 80 14.83 4.29 1.31
CA SER A 80 15.32 5.42 2.12
C SER A 80 16.60 5.06 2.87
N ALA A 81 16.65 3.88 3.51
CA ALA A 81 17.85 3.39 4.19
C ALA A 81 19.05 3.27 3.26
N SER A 82 18.84 2.87 2.00
CA SER A 82 19.93 2.73 1.02
C SER A 82 20.59 4.06 0.64
N ASN A 83 19.96 5.20 0.90
CA ASN A 83 20.61 6.51 0.76
C ASN A 83 21.82 6.68 1.68
N ALA A 84 21.94 5.90 2.76
CA ALA A 84 23.08 5.94 3.66
C ALA A 84 24.42 5.63 2.97
N VAL A 85 24.41 4.84 1.88
CA VAL A 85 25.63 4.53 1.11
C VAL A 85 25.83 5.44 -0.11
N ALA A 86 24.89 6.35 -0.39
CA ALA A 86 24.90 7.18 -1.61
C ALA A 86 26.21 7.99 -1.77
N SER A 87 26.73 8.56 -0.68
CA SER A 87 27.96 9.36 -0.72
C SER A 87 29.20 8.53 -1.04
N VAL A 88 29.26 7.28 -0.56
CA VAL A 88 30.40 6.38 -0.74
C VAL A 88 30.41 5.78 -2.14
N ILE A 89 29.22 5.52 -2.70
CA ILE A 89 29.09 4.89 -4.02
C ILE A 89 29.16 5.89 -5.19
N CYS A 90 28.93 7.19 -4.95
CA CYS A 90 28.87 8.23 -5.99
C CYS A 90 30.15 8.30 -6.86
N HIS A 91 31.31 8.04 -6.25
CA HIS A 91 32.61 8.05 -6.92
C HIS A 91 33.30 6.67 -6.93
N ALA A 92 32.56 5.62 -6.55
CA ALA A 92 33.09 4.27 -6.51
C ALA A 92 33.20 3.66 -7.93
N SER A 93 34.16 2.74 -8.11
CA SER A 93 34.15 1.88 -9.29
C SER A 93 32.91 0.98 -9.28
N TYR A 94 32.51 0.44 -10.43
CA TYR A 94 31.35 -0.47 -10.51
C TYR A 94 31.44 -1.65 -9.54
N PHE A 95 32.65 -2.21 -9.35
CA PHE A 95 32.88 -3.29 -8.41
C PHE A 95 32.60 -2.86 -6.96
N HIS A 96 33.13 -1.70 -6.54
CA HIS A 96 32.90 -1.19 -5.18
C HIS A 96 31.46 -0.71 -4.98
N TRP A 97 30.83 -0.15 -6.01
CA TRP A 97 29.41 0.20 -6.00
C TRP A 97 28.55 -1.03 -5.65
N LEU A 98 28.75 -2.15 -6.34
CA LEU A 98 28.06 -3.42 -6.03
C LEU A 98 28.37 -3.89 -4.60
N GLN A 99 29.65 -3.86 -4.20
CA GLN A 99 30.08 -4.33 -2.89
C GLN A 99 29.43 -3.53 -1.74
N PHE A 100 29.35 -2.20 -1.86
CA PHE A 100 28.74 -1.37 -0.82
C PHE A 100 27.23 -1.56 -0.74
N ILE A 101 26.55 -1.73 -1.88
CA ILE A 101 25.11 -2.02 -1.91
C ILE A 101 24.82 -3.39 -1.29
N ASP A 102 25.61 -4.42 -1.63
CA ASP A 102 25.46 -5.77 -1.08
C ASP A 102 25.66 -5.79 0.44
N LEU A 103 26.75 -5.19 0.93
CA LEU A 103 27.03 -5.08 2.36
C LEU A 103 25.94 -4.31 3.11
N HIS A 104 25.40 -3.23 2.51
CA HIS A 104 24.30 -2.49 3.11
C HIS A 104 23.06 -3.35 3.30
N PHE A 105 22.65 -4.10 2.27
CA PHE A 105 21.45 -4.93 2.35
C PHE A 105 21.65 -6.19 3.20
N ASP A 106 22.86 -6.74 3.27
CA ASP A 106 23.17 -7.83 4.20
C ASP A 106 23.03 -7.37 5.66
N GLN A 107 23.64 -6.22 6.01
CA GLN A 107 23.50 -5.64 7.34
C GLN A 107 22.04 -5.28 7.66
N TRP A 108 21.35 -4.62 6.73
CA TRP A 108 19.95 -4.26 6.91
C TRP A 108 19.07 -5.48 7.17
N ASN A 109 19.31 -6.58 6.46
CA ASN A 109 18.58 -7.83 6.66
C ASN A 109 18.85 -8.43 8.05
N GLN A 110 20.10 -8.41 8.52
CA GLN A 110 20.45 -8.86 9.88
C GLN A 110 19.75 -8.00 10.94
N ASP A 111 19.77 -6.67 10.78
CA ASP A 111 19.11 -5.75 11.70
C ASP A 111 17.59 -6.01 11.75
N LYS A 112 16.94 -6.21 10.60
CA LYS A 112 15.51 -6.56 10.55
C LYS A 112 15.20 -7.91 11.15
N TYR A 113 16.07 -8.88 10.98
CA TYR A 113 15.89 -10.18 11.63
C TYR A 113 15.95 -10.05 13.16
N LEU A 114 16.87 -9.24 13.68
CA LEU A 114 16.97 -8.95 15.12
C LEU A 114 15.75 -8.16 15.65
N GLU A 115 15.22 -7.24 14.86
CA GLU A 115 14.04 -6.44 15.22
C GLU A 115 12.71 -7.21 15.10
N LEU A 116 12.68 -8.32 14.35
CA LEU A 116 11.46 -9.02 13.96
C LEU A 116 10.60 -9.44 15.17
N SER A 117 11.20 -10.03 16.20
CA SER A 117 10.45 -10.45 17.39
C SER A 117 9.80 -9.28 18.12
N ARG A 118 10.49 -8.14 18.19
CA ARG A 118 9.96 -6.92 18.81
C ARG A 118 8.84 -6.32 17.96
N PHE A 119 9.01 -6.30 16.64
CA PHE A 119 7.98 -5.86 15.70
C PHE A 119 6.69 -6.67 15.87
N LEU A 120 6.79 -8.01 15.82
CA LEU A 120 5.64 -8.90 16.00
C LEU A 120 4.98 -8.73 17.38
N TYR A 121 5.78 -8.62 18.44
CA TYR A 121 5.25 -8.42 19.80
C TYR A 121 4.49 -7.10 19.95
N ASN A 122 5.02 -6.01 19.40
CA ASN A 122 4.37 -4.70 19.45
C ASN A 122 3.06 -4.70 18.65
N ASN A 123 3.07 -5.27 17.45
CA ASN A 123 1.87 -5.39 16.62
C ASN A 123 0.79 -6.23 17.31
N TYR A 124 1.19 -7.35 17.94
CA TYR A 124 0.26 -8.17 18.71
C TYR A 124 -0.37 -7.39 19.88
N LYS A 125 0.43 -6.67 20.65
CA LYS A 125 -0.07 -5.81 21.74
C LYS A 125 -1.01 -4.73 21.24
N GLN A 126 -0.68 -4.10 20.12
CA GLN A 126 -1.52 -3.06 19.51
C GLN A 126 -2.88 -3.63 19.11
N VAL A 127 -2.90 -4.79 18.46
CA VAL A 127 -4.16 -5.48 18.08
C VAL A 127 -4.99 -5.86 19.31
N LEU A 128 -4.36 -6.37 20.38
CA LEU A 128 -5.07 -6.67 21.62
C LEU A 128 -5.73 -5.42 22.23
N HIS A 129 -5.02 -4.30 22.23
CA HIS A 129 -5.57 -3.03 22.69
C HIS A 129 -6.74 -2.58 21.81
N TYR A 130 -6.62 -2.67 20.48
CA TYR A 130 -7.70 -2.32 19.57
C TYR A 130 -8.96 -3.17 19.81
N ILE A 131 -8.81 -4.47 20.04
CA ILE A 131 -9.93 -5.36 20.34
C ILE A 131 -10.55 -4.98 21.69
N ASN A 132 -9.75 -4.83 22.74
CA ASN A 132 -10.27 -4.58 24.08
C ASN A 132 -10.97 -3.22 24.19
N ASP A 133 -10.45 -2.20 23.52
CA ASP A 133 -10.90 -0.83 23.65
C ASP A 133 -11.99 -0.49 22.62
N TYR A 134 -11.80 -0.84 21.35
CA TYR A 134 -12.73 -0.44 20.29
C TYR A 134 -13.91 -1.40 20.10
N THR A 135 -13.76 -2.71 20.37
CA THR A 135 -14.89 -3.64 20.20
C THR A 135 -16.10 -3.25 21.07
N PRO A 136 -15.95 -2.96 22.38
CA PRO A 136 -17.09 -2.50 23.19
C PRO A 136 -17.70 -1.20 22.69
N MET A 137 -16.88 -0.24 22.26
CA MET A 137 -17.36 1.04 21.72
C MET A 137 -18.16 0.86 20.42
N VAL A 138 -17.68 -0.01 19.53
CA VAL A 138 -18.36 -0.31 18.26
C VAL A 138 -19.68 -1.05 18.53
N GLU A 139 -19.72 -2.01 19.46
CA GLU A 139 -20.95 -2.71 19.82
C GLU A 139 -22.00 -1.79 20.48
N GLU A 140 -21.55 -0.85 21.32
CA GLU A 140 -22.43 0.18 21.88
C GLU A 140 -23.02 1.06 20.77
N LEU A 141 -22.18 1.56 19.85
CA LEU A 141 -22.63 2.37 18.72
C LEU A 141 -23.57 1.60 17.78
N LYS A 142 -23.27 0.33 17.50
CA LYS A 142 -24.15 -0.56 16.71
C LYS A 142 -25.52 -0.67 17.35
N THR A 143 -25.57 -0.84 18.67
CA THR A 143 -26.83 -0.92 19.41
C THR A 143 -27.59 0.40 19.38
N GLN A 144 -26.92 1.53 19.61
CA GLN A 144 -27.54 2.86 19.64
C GLN A 144 -28.10 3.28 18.28
N LEU A 145 -27.37 2.99 17.20
CA LEU A 145 -27.71 3.39 15.84
C LEU A 145 -28.45 2.30 15.06
N GLN A 146 -28.69 1.13 15.66
CA GLN A 146 -29.33 -0.04 15.05
C GLN A 146 -28.60 -0.55 13.79
N ILE A 147 -27.27 -0.49 13.81
CA ILE A 147 -26.38 -0.91 12.72
C ILE A 147 -25.96 -2.37 12.92
N GLN A 148 -25.83 -3.11 11.82
CA GLN A 148 -25.29 -4.47 11.77
C GLN A 148 -23.93 -4.52 11.10
N ASP A 149 -23.16 -5.59 11.29
CA ASP A 149 -21.84 -5.71 10.66
C ASP A 149 -21.92 -5.69 9.12
N THR A 150 -23.02 -6.20 8.58
CA THR A 150 -23.31 -6.16 7.14
C THR A 150 -23.46 -4.75 6.59
N ASP A 151 -23.82 -3.77 7.42
CA ASP A 151 -23.90 -2.38 7.00
C ASP A 151 -22.50 -1.81 6.72
N PHE A 152 -21.47 -2.15 7.51
CA PHE A 152 -20.10 -1.73 7.23
C PHE A 152 -19.59 -2.29 5.90
N GLU A 153 -19.86 -3.57 5.63
CA GLU A 153 -19.51 -4.20 4.36
C GLU A 153 -20.21 -3.52 3.18
N ARG A 154 -21.52 -3.23 3.34
CA ARG A 154 -22.29 -2.51 2.34
C ARG A 154 -21.76 -1.08 2.13
N TRP A 155 -21.48 -0.34 3.19
CA TRP A 155 -20.96 1.03 3.10
C TRP A 155 -19.61 1.08 2.40
N ASN A 156 -18.72 0.12 2.63
CA ASN A 156 -17.46 0.03 1.89
C ASN A 156 -17.69 -0.16 0.38
N VAL A 157 -18.70 -0.95 0.00
CA VAL A 157 -19.07 -1.14 -1.42
C VAL A 157 -19.71 0.13 -1.99
N GLU A 158 -20.68 0.71 -1.29
CA GLU A 158 -21.37 1.94 -1.70
C GLU A 158 -20.40 3.13 -1.83
N GLU A 159 -19.48 3.28 -0.87
CA GLU A 159 -18.43 4.30 -0.91
C GLU A 159 -17.50 4.05 -2.11
N LEU A 160 -17.05 2.83 -2.34
CA LEU A 160 -16.20 2.50 -3.48
C LEU A 160 -16.92 2.77 -4.82
N GLU A 161 -18.21 2.42 -4.94
CA GLU A 161 -19.03 2.72 -6.12
C GLU A 161 -19.19 4.23 -6.33
N TYR A 162 -19.52 4.97 -5.26
CA TYR A 162 -19.64 6.42 -5.28
C TYR A 162 -18.33 7.09 -5.71
N LEU A 163 -17.21 6.73 -5.08
CA LEU A 163 -15.91 7.32 -5.39
C LEU A 163 -15.43 6.95 -6.81
N ASN A 164 -15.73 5.75 -7.30
CA ASN A 164 -15.48 5.39 -8.70
C ASN A 164 -16.33 6.24 -9.66
N SER A 165 -17.57 6.58 -9.29
CA SER A 165 -18.41 7.47 -10.11
C SER A 165 -17.84 8.89 -10.20
N LEU A 166 -17.11 9.34 -9.17
CA LEU A 166 -16.41 10.63 -9.15
C LEU A 166 -15.11 10.65 -9.96
N SER A 167 -14.53 9.48 -10.27
CA SER A 167 -13.29 9.40 -11.07
C SER A 167 -13.48 9.85 -12.52
N VAL A 168 -14.73 10.00 -12.96
CA VAL A 168 -15.09 10.75 -14.17
C VAL A 168 -15.35 12.19 -13.74
N GLU A 169 -14.36 13.07 -13.95
CA GLU A 169 -14.57 14.50 -13.75
C GLU A 169 -15.74 14.96 -14.64
N SER A 170 -16.85 15.37 -14.03
CA SER A 170 -17.93 16.03 -14.77
C SER A 170 -17.36 17.30 -15.42
N GLU A 171 -17.63 17.53 -16.70
CA GLU A 171 -17.17 18.72 -17.44
C GLU A 171 -17.41 20.02 -16.66
N ASP A 172 -18.54 20.13 -15.95
CA ASP A 172 -18.88 21.27 -15.08
C ASP A 172 -17.85 21.53 -13.96
N LYS A 173 -17.26 20.49 -13.36
CA LYS A 173 -16.27 20.63 -12.27
C LYS A 173 -14.93 21.11 -12.81
N VAL A 174 -14.51 20.60 -13.96
CA VAL A 174 -13.31 21.07 -14.66
C VAL A 174 -13.49 22.52 -15.07
N GLN A 175 -14.66 22.87 -15.62
CA GLN A 175 -14.96 24.22 -16.08
C GLN A 175 -15.03 25.23 -14.92
N ASN A 176 -15.57 24.82 -13.76
CA ASN A 176 -15.56 25.66 -12.55
C ASN A 176 -14.15 25.83 -11.97
N ALA A 177 -13.32 24.79 -11.97
CA ALA A 177 -11.93 24.88 -11.51
C ALA A 177 -11.12 25.85 -12.41
N VAL A 178 -11.23 25.69 -13.73
CA VAL A 178 -10.59 26.60 -14.71
C VAL A 178 -11.11 28.02 -14.57
N TYR A 179 -12.41 28.22 -14.30
CA TYR A 179 -12.97 29.55 -14.06
C TYR A 179 -12.40 30.20 -12.80
N VAL A 180 -12.24 29.45 -11.70
CA VAL A 180 -11.63 29.95 -10.47
C VAL A 180 -10.15 30.29 -10.68
N GLU A 181 -9.39 29.41 -11.33
CA GLU A 181 -7.98 29.68 -11.68
C GLU A 181 -7.84 30.93 -12.56
N ALA A 182 -8.77 31.15 -13.49
CA ALA A 182 -8.81 32.34 -14.32
C ALA A 182 -9.12 33.61 -13.51
N LEU A 183 -10.03 33.54 -12.53
CA LEU A 183 -10.33 34.65 -11.62
C LEU A 183 -9.14 34.98 -10.70
N GLU A 184 -8.46 33.98 -10.15
CA GLU A 184 -7.25 34.18 -9.34
C GLU A 184 -6.12 34.82 -10.16
N SER A 185 -5.92 34.35 -11.39
CA SER A 185 -4.95 34.93 -12.32
C SER A 185 -5.25 36.39 -12.66
N LEU A 186 -6.53 36.74 -12.81
CA LEU A 186 -6.97 38.12 -13.03
C LEU A 186 -6.67 38.99 -11.79
N ALA A 187 -7.01 38.51 -10.59
CA ALA A 187 -6.80 39.24 -9.35
C ALA A 187 -5.31 39.44 -9.00
N HIS A 188 -4.43 38.56 -9.46
CA HIS A 188 -2.98 38.70 -9.29
C HIS A 188 -2.30 39.56 -10.37
N ALA A 189 -3.00 39.90 -11.44
CA ALA A 189 -2.50 40.75 -12.52
C ALA A 189 -2.83 42.24 -12.32
N GLU A 190 -3.63 42.59 -11.31
CA GLU A 190 -3.90 43.95 -10.81
C GLU A 190 -2.92 44.34 -9.68
#